data_AF-A0A0G1B9K2-F1
#
_entry.id   AF-A0A0G1B9K2-F1
#
_cell.length_a   1.000
_cell.length_b   1.000
_cell.length_c   1.000
_cell.angle_alpha   90.00
_cell.angle_beta   90.00
_cell.angle_gamma   90.00
#
_symmetry.space_group_name_H-M   'P 1'
#
loop_
_entity.id
_entity.type
_entity.pdbx_description
1 polymer ?
#
loop_
_entity_poly.entity_id
_entity_poly.type
_entity_poly.pdbx_seq_one_letter_code
_entity_poly.pdbx_strand_id
1 'polypeptide(L)'
;MNEALRLAKDKPIISQTNFINNGTPTTKILGSGERAGVIKSFESAFGKPPQTETDWSDCLKIASGRWPGQKNTKAEANAEAAFKKIYLRSAKRNNSNDNAAVTIISYGLRPAKRNLNSEKAAIKSFRAIYGYAPKSTSAWDIVRAIAYSGARR
;
A
#
# COMPACT_ATOMS: atom_id res chain seq x y z
N MET A 1 11.04 -5.66 22.84
CA MET A 1 10.11 -6.57 22.12
C MET A 1 9.80 -5.98 20.76
N ASN A 2 9.98 -6.74 19.68
CA ASN A 2 9.72 -6.30 18.29
C ASN A 2 8.23 -5.91 18.11
N GLU A 3 7.93 -4.82 17.39
CA GLU A 3 6.55 -4.32 17.19
C GLU A 3 5.65 -5.37 16.54
N ALA A 4 6.18 -6.08 15.53
CA ALA A 4 5.48 -7.15 14.83
C ALA A 4 5.15 -8.33 15.74
N LEU A 5 6.11 -8.73 16.59
CA LEU A 5 5.91 -9.79 17.58
C LEU A 5 4.80 -9.43 18.57
N ARG A 6 4.68 -8.15 18.97
CA ARG A 6 3.58 -7.71 19.84
C ARG A 6 2.22 -7.91 19.18
N LEU A 7 2.11 -7.53 17.91
CA LEU A 7 0.85 -7.62 17.15
C LEU A 7 0.46 -9.07 16.83
N ALA A 8 1.42 -9.99 16.77
CA ALA A 8 1.17 -11.40 16.53
C ALA A 8 0.71 -12.19 17.78
N LYS A 9 0.80 -11.62 18.99
CA LYS A 9 0.51 -12.34 20.24
C LYS A 9 -0.99 -12.46 20.56
N ASP A 10 -1.79 -11.47 20.17
CA ASP A 10 -3.22 -11.46 20.47
C ASP A 10 -4.04 -12.12 19.34
N LYS A 11 -5.32 -12.37 19.60
CA LYS A 11 -6.26 -12.81 18.57
C LYS A 11 -6.26 -11.78 17.40
N PRO A 12 -6.31 -12.23 16.13
CA PRO A 12 -6.15 -11.33 14.98
C PRO A 12 -7.06 -10.09 14.98
N ILE A 13 -8.32 -10.23 15.41
CA ILE A 13 -9.28 -9.12 15.51
C ILE A 13 -8.84 -8.07 16.53
N ILE A 14 -8.30 -8.50 17.67
CA ILE A 14 -7.82 -7.60 18.73
C ILE A 14 -6.59 -6.85 18.25
N SER A 15 -5.62 -7.55 17.65
CA SER A 15 -4.40 -6.95 17.10
C SER A 15 -4.69 -5.91 16.03
N GLN A 16 -5.61 -6.21 15.11
CA GLN A 16 -6.06 -5.28 14.08
C GLN A 16 -6.75 -4.06 14.66
N THR A 17 -7.68 -4.25 15.59
CA THR A 17 -8.38 -3.13 16.25
C THR A 17 -7.40 -2.24 16.99
N ASN A 18 -6.46 -2.82 17.74
CA ASN A 18 -5.42 -2.10 18.45
C ASN A 18 -4.48 -1.35 17.49
N PHE A 19 -4.06 -1.97 16.40
CA PHE A 19 -3.25 -1.31 15.39
C PHE A 19 -4.01 -0.15 14.71
N ILE A 20 -5.27 -0.34 14.35
CA ILE A 20 -6.09 0.68 13.69
C ILE A 20 -6.31 1.87 14.63
N ASN A 21 -6.64 1.62 15.90
CA ASN A 21 -6.94 2.69 16.85
C ASN A 21 -5.70 3.40 17.37
N ASN A 22 -4.63 2.64 17.68
CA ASN A 22 -3.49 3.16 18.44
C ASN A 22 -2.18 3.18 17.64
N GLY A 23 -2.08 2.35 16.60
CA GLY A 23 -0.85 2.13 15.85
C GLY A 23 0.28 1.53 16.71
N THR A 24 1.48 1.65 16.18
CA THR A 24 2.77 1.35 16.82
C THR A 24 3.64 2.61 16.79
N PRO A 25 4.73 2.71 17.57
CA PRO A 25 5.62 3.87 17.53
C PRO A 25 5.96 4.36 16.11
N THR A 26 6.23 3.46 15.17
CA THR A 26 6.56 3.79 13.77
C THR A 26 5.36 4.19 12.90
N THR A 27 4.13 3.88 13.32
CA THR A 27 2.91 4.09 12.53
C THR A 27 1.94 5.10 13.14
N LYS A 28 2.27 5.70 14.29
CA LYS A 28 1.45 6.74 14.94
C LYS A 28 1.23 7.97 14.06
N ILE A 29 2.16 8.23 13.13
CA ILE A 29 2.06 9.33 12.16
C ILE A 29 0.88 9.16 11.19
N LEU A 30 0.43 7.92 10.98
CA LEU A 30 -0.74 7.62 10.15
C LEU A 30 -2.01 7.82 10.97
N GLY A 31 -3.05 8.42 10.39
CA GLY A 31 -4.39 8.40 10.98
C GLY A 31 -4.99 6.98 11.00
N SER A 32 -6.01 6.76 11.82
CA SER A 32 -6.69 5.46 11.93
C SER A 32 -7.19 4.92 10.58
N GLY A 33 -7.70 5.80 9.70
CA GLY A 33 -8.10 5.45 8.35
C GLY A 33 -6.95 4.92 7.48
N GLU A 34 -5.77 5.55 7.54
CA GLU A 34 -4.60 5.06 6.80
C GLU A 34 -4.09 3.73 7.36
N ARG A 35 -4.14 3.53 8.69
CA ARG A 35 -3.81 2.25 9.34
C ARG A 35 -4.79 1.15 8.97
N ALA A 36 -6.09 1.42 8.94
CA ALA A 36 -7.08 0.49 8.41
C ALA A 36 -6.82 0.17 6.93
N GLY A 37 -6.43 1.19 6.16
CA GLY A 37 -5.99 1.02 4.78
C GLY A 37 -4.79 0.07 4.66
N VAL A 38 -3.81 0.13 5.55
CA VAL A 38 -2.64 -0.79 5.52
C VAL A 38 -3.09 -2.24 5.66
N ILE A 39 -3.97 -2.53 6.62
CA ILE A 39 -4.54 -3.87 6.80
C ILE A 39 -5.28 -4.31 5.54
N LYS A 40 -6.09 -3.43 4.94
CA LYS A 40 -6.81 -3.72 3.70
C LYS A 40 -5.91 -3.91 2.48
N SER A 41 -4.81 -3.17 2.37
CA SER A 41 -3.82 -3.37 1.30
C SER A 41 -3.12 -4.72 1.48
N PHE A 42 -2.77 -5.10 2.71
CA PHE A 42 -2.23 -6.43 3.02
C PHE A 42 -3.23 -7.55 2.67
N GLU A 43 -4.48 -7.45 3.13
CA GLU A 43 -5.54 -8.41 2.82
C GLU A 43 -5.77 -8.54 1.31
N SER A 44 -5.78 -7.41 0.58
CA SER A 44 -5.94 -7.41 -0.87
C SER A 44 -4.77 -8.10 -1.58
N ALA A 45 -3.55 -8.00 -1.06
CA ALA A 45 -2.36 -8.59 -1.67
C ALA A 45 -2.22 -10.08 -1.34
N PHE A 46 -2.59 -10.49 -0.11
CA PHE A 46 -2.30 -11.83 0.40
C PHE A 46 -3.53 -12.71 0.64
N GLY A 47 -4.74 -12.18 0.46
CA GLY A 47 -6.00 -12.92 0.60
C GLY A 47 -6.35 -13.34 2.03
N LYS A 48 -5.63 -12.82 3.03
CA LYS A 48 -5.82 -13.10 4.45
C LYS A 48 -5.51 -11.87 5.30
N PRO A 49 -6.13 -11.72 6.48
CA PRO A 49 -5.69 -10.73 7.46
C PRO A 49 -4.29 -11.06 8.00
N PRO A 50 -3.54 -10.09 8.55
CA PRO A 50 -2.27 -10.36 9.20
C PRO A 50 -2.48 -11.15 10.48
N GLN A 51 -1.71 -12.23 10.65
CA GLN A 51 -1.81 -13.14 11.80
C GLN A 51 -0.44 -13.44 12.41
N THR A 52 0.60 -13.59 11.58
CA THR A 52 1.95 -13.95 12.03
C THR A 52 2.82 -12.73 12.24
N GLU A 53 3.97 -12.90 12.91
CA GLU A 53 4.98 -11.84 13.00
C GLU A 53 5.45 -11.38 11.62
N THR A 54 5.58 -12.29 10.65
CA THR A 54 5.95 -11.96 9.27
C THR A 54 4.89 -11.07 8.61
N ASP A 55 3.60 -11.39 8.77
CA ASP A 55 2.51 -10.57 8.23
C ASP A 55 2.51 -9.17 8.82
N TRP A 56 2.71 -9.07 10.14
CA TRP A 56 2.75 -7.79 10.83
C TRP A 56 4.01 -6.99 10.50
N SER A 57 5.15 -7.64 10.30
CA SER A 57 6.37 -7.02 9.79
C SER A 57 6.11 -6.37 8.43
N ASP A 58 5.40 -7.05 7.54
CA ASP A 58 5.04 -6.50 6.23
C ASP A 58 4.01 -5.38 6.33
N CYS A 59 3.02 -5.46 7.23
CA CYS A 59 2.11 -4.33 7.50
C CYS A 59 2.87 -3.08 7.96
N LEU A 60 3.85 -3.23 8.86
CA LEU A 60 4.67 -2.11 9.35
C LEU A 60 5.59 -1.54 8.25
N LYS A 61 6.10 -2.39 7.36
CA LYS A 61 6.86 -1.95 6.18
C LYS A 61 5.97 -1.18 5.21
N ILE A 62 4.79 -1.72 4.86
CA ILE A 62 3.80 -1.05 4.01
C ILE A 62 3.43 0.32 4.60
N ALA A 63 3.16 0.38 5.92
CA ALA A 63 2.83 1.61 6.63
C ALA A 63 3.96 2.66 6.62
N SER A 64 5.21 2.23 6.51
CA SER A 64 6.39 3.11 6.47
C SER A 64 6.95 3.32 5.05
N GLY A 65 6.22 2.87 4.02
CA GLY A 65 6.66 2.99 2.62
C GLY A 65 7.81 2.07 2.25
N ARG A 66 8.13 1.09 3.09
CA ARG A 66 9.15 0.09 2.86
C ARG A 66 8.57 -1.11 2.16
N TRP A 67 9.44 -1.81 1.43
CA TRP A 67 9.07 -3.00 0.68
C TRP A 67 8.74 -4.15 1.61
N PRO A 68 7.59 -4.84 1.44
CA PRO A 68 7.30 -6.05 2.19
C PRO A 68 8.33 -7.14 1.86
N GLY A 69 8.54 -8.06 2.81
CA GLY A 69 9.38 -9.23 2.62
C GLY A 69 8.66 -10.33 1.85
N GLN A 70 7.36 -10.50 2.08
CA GLN A 70 6.54 -11.43 1.29
C GLN A 70 6.23 -10.84 -0.08
N LYS A 71 6.18 -11.71 -1.10
CA LYS A 71 5.74 -11.38 -2.45
C LYS A 71 4.48 -12.16 -2.82
N ASN A 72 3.67 -11.57 -3.70
CA ASN A 72 2.53 -12.25 -4.31
C ASN A 72 2.53 -12.00 -5.82
N THR A 73 2.79 -13.05 -6.59
CA THR A 73 2.91 -12.97 -8.05
C THR A 73 1.61 -12.53 -8.73
N LYS A 74 0.45 -12.94 -8.20
CA LYS A 74 -0.87 -12.52 -8.70
C LYS A 74 -1.13 -11.04 -8.44
N ALA A 75 -0.79 -10.55 -7.25
CA ALA A 75 -0.89 -9.13 -6.92
C ALA A 75 0.02 -8.28 -7.82
N GLU A 76 1.26 -8.74 -8.04
CA GLU A 76 2.22 -8.06 -8.93
C GLU A 76 1.77 -8.08 -10.40
N ALA A 77 1.23 -9.19 -10.90
CA ALA A 77 0.67 -9.24 -12.25
C ALA A 77 -0.51 -8.28 -12.44
N ASN A 78 -1.42 -8.20 -11.45
CA ASN A 78 -2.52 -7.23 -11.46
C ASN A 78 -2.00 -5.78 -11.43
N ALA A 79 -0.96 -5.53 -10.64
CA ALA A 79 -0.31 -4.23 -10.57
C ALA A 79 0.40 -3.85 -11.88
N GLU A 80 1.00 -4.81 -12.59
CA GLU A 80 1.59 -4.57 -13.91
C GLU A 80 0.53 -4.26 -14.97
N ALA A 81 -0.64 -4.91 -14.93
CA ALA A 81 -1.77 -4.55 -15.78
C ALA A 81 -2.28 -3.13 -15.49
N ALA A 82 -2.41 -2.76 -14.22
CA ALA A 82 -2.76 -1.40 -13.81
C ALA A 82 -1.68 -0.39 -14.23
N PHE A 83 -0.39 -0.73 -14.06
CA PHE A 83 0.74 0.09 -14.52
C PHE A 83 0.62 0.36 -16.01
N LYS A 84 0.41 -0.68 -16.83
CA LYS A 84 0.27 -0.53 -18.29
C LYS A 84 -0.91 0.36 -18.66
N LYS A 85 -2.03 0.25 -17.96
CA LYS A 85 -3.19 1.15 -18.15
C LYS A 85 -2.87 2.60 -17.78
N ILE A 86 -2.10 2.83 -16.72
CA ILE A 86 -1.76 4.17 -16.24
C ILE A 86 -0.70 4.82 -17.11
N TYR A 87 0.38 4.10 -17.44
CA TYR A 87 1.58 4.62 -18.07
C TYR A 87 1.70 4.29 -19.57
N LEU A 88 0.73 3.56 -20.14
CA LEU A 88 0.64 3.22 -21.57
C LEU A 88 1.83 2.40 -22.11
N ARG A 89 2.59 1.77 -21.22
CA ARG A 89 3.73 0.90 -21.53
C ARG A 89 3.91 -0.17 -20.45
N SER A 90 4.62 -1.24 -20.76
CA SER A 90 5.00 -2.24 -19.76
C SER A 90 6.00 -1.66 -18.74
N ALA A 91 5.90 -2.11 -17.48
CA ALA A 91 6.83 -1.71 -16.43
C ALA A 91 8.21 -2.32 -16.67
N LYS A 92 9.27 -1.53 -16.48
CA LYS A 92 10.65 -2.01 -16.47
C LYS A 92 11.10 -2.13 -15.01
N ARG A 93 11.03 -3.33 -14.41
CA ARG A 93 11.31 -3.51 -12.97
C ARG A 93 12.76 -3.20 -12.54
N ASN A 94 13.69 -3.06 -13.50
CA ASN A 94 15.04 -2.56 -13.24
C ASN A 94 15.11 -1.01 -13.14
N ASN A 95 14.07 -0.29 -13.58
CA ASN A 95 13.89 1.12 -13.31
C ASN A 95 13.24 1.30 -11.92
N SER A 96 13.87 2.08 -11.05
CA SER A 96 13.41 2.26 -9.67
C SER A 96 11.99 2.83 -9.56
N ASN A 97 11.61 3.73 -10.46
CA ASN A 97 10.30 4.38 -10.43
C ASN A 97 9.18 3.45 -10.90
N ASP A 98 9.42 2.70 -11.98
CA ASP A 98 8.48 1.68 -12.45
C ASP A 98 8.27 0.59 -11.40
N ASN A 99 9.38 0.16 -10.78
CA ASN A 99 9.36 -0.83 -9.74
C ASN A 99 8.61 -0.32 -8.50
N ALA A 100 8.84 0.93 -8.11
CA ALA A 100 8.07 1.59 -7.05
C ALA A 100 6.58 1.66 -7.40
N ALA A 101 6.21 2.00 -8.64
CA ALA A 101 4.81 2.06 -9.07
C ALA A 101 4.13 0.70 -8.93
N VAL A 102 4.74 -0.36 -9.47
CA VAL A 102 4.19 -1.71 -9.37
C VAL A 102 4.08 -2.13 -7.90
N THR A 103 5.13 -1.95 -7.10
CA THR A 103 5.12 -2.33 -5.68
C THR A 103 4.07 -1.54 -4.87
N ILE A 104 3.90 -0.24 -5.13
CA ILE A 104 2.86 0.58 -4.46
C ILE A 104 1.47 0.08 -4.85
N ILE A 105 1.21 -0.24 -6.12
CA ILE A 105 -0.09 -0.76 -6.56
C ILE A 105 -0.35 -2.14 -5.93
N SER A 106 0.66 -3.02 -5.90
CA SER A 106 0.53 -4.38 -5.37
C SER A 106 0.23 -4.42 -3.88
N TYR A 107 0.93 -3.60 -3.09
CA TYR A 107 0.98 -3.76 -1.63
C TYR A 107 0.52 -2.51 -0.86
N GLY A 108 0.24 -1.40 -1.54
CA GLY A 108 -0.24 -0.18 -0.90
C GLY A 108 0.80 0.52 -0.04
N LEU A 109 2.02 0.70 -0.51
CA LEU A 109 3.05 1.42 0.27
C LEU A 109 2.59 2.86 0.59
N ARG A 110 2.75 3.28 1.84
CA ARG A 110 2.39 4.63 2.30
C ARG A 110 3.60 5.58 2.20
N PRO A 111 3.43 6.83 1.74
CA PRO A 111 4.53 7.78 1.72
C PRO A 111 4.94 8.16 3.15
N ALA A 112 6.24 8.27 3.42
CA ALA A 112 6.73 8.73 4.71
C ALA A 112 6.30 10.18 5.02
N LYS A 113 6.22 11.03 3.97
CA LYS A 113 5.71 12.40 4.05
C LYS A 113 4.66 12.61 2.97
N ARG A 114 3.44 12.93 3.37
CA ARG A 114 2.34 13.20 2.44
C ARG A 114 2.52 14.54 1.74
N ASN A 115 2.23 14.56 0.45
CA ASN A 115 2.14 15.76 -0.37
C ASN A 115 0.72 15.86 -0.94
N LEU A 116 -0.11 16.69 -0.32
CA LEU A 116 -1.51 16.85 -0.69
C LEU A 116 -1.69 17.40 -2.11
N ASN A 117 -0.72 18.17 -2.63
CA ASN A 117 -0.77 18.65 -4.01
C ASN A 117 -0.54 17.52 -5.01
N SER A 118 0.44 16.65 -4.74
CA SER A 118 0.66 15.44 -5.55
C SER A 118 -0.53 14.50 -5.50
N GLU A 119 -1.13 14.28 -4.32
CA GLU A 119 -2.33 13.45 -4.18
C GLU A 119 -3.53 14.05 -4.93
N LYS A 120 -3.75 15.37 -4.85
CA LYS A 120 -4.80 16.06 -5.59
C LYS A 120 -4.63 15.90 -7.11
N ALA A 121 -3.39 16.03 -7.61
CA ALA A 121 -3.09 15.80 -9.02
C ALA A 121 -3.31 14.33 -9.41
N ALA A 122 -2.84 13.39 -8.58
CA ALA A 122 -3.01 11.96 -8.82
C ALA A 122 -4.49 11.53 -8.83
N ILE A 123 -5.35 12.10 -7.97
CA ILE A 123 -6.79 11.86 -7.99
C ILE A 123 -7.41 12.31 -9.32
N LYS A 124 -7.00 13.47 -9.86
CA LYS A 124 -7.46 13.93 -11.19
C LYS A 124 -7.06 12.94 -12.28
N SER A 125 -5.79 12.52 -12.29
CA SER A 125 -5.29 11.51 -13.23
C SER A 125 -6.04 10.19 -13.11
N PHE A 126 -6.25 9.69 -11.89
CA PHE A 126 -7.03 8.48 -11.63
C PHE A 126 -8.44 8.58 -12.23
N ARG A 127 -9.15 9.67 -11.94
CA ARG A 127 -10.50 9.90 -12.47
C ARG A 127 -10.53 9.93 -13.99
N ALA A 128 -9.55 10.57 -14.62
CA ALA A 128 -9.44 10.61 -16.08
C ALA A 128 -9.18 9.21 -16.70
N ILE A 129 -8.45 8.33 -16.00
CA ILE A 129 -8.09 6.99 -16.49
C ILE A 129 -9.18 5.95 -16.23
N TYR A 130 -9.84 6.04 -15.06
CA TYR A 130 -10.76 5.02 -14.57
C TYR A 130 -12.22 5.44 -14.64
N GLY A 131 -12.54 6.72 -14.84
CA GLY A 131 -13.91 7.23 -14.96
C GLY A 131 -14.68 7.34 -13.65
N TYR A 132 -14.05 7.10 -12.50
CA TYR A 132 -14.69 7.19 -11.18
C TYR A 132 -13.73 7.75 -10.11
N ALA A 133 -14.29 8.18 -8.97
CA ALA A 133 -13.52 8.66 -7.82
C ALA A 133 -12.99 7.49 -6.97
N PRO A 134 -11.74 7.53 -6.47
CA PRO A 134 -11.18 6.43 -5.68
C PRO A 134 -11.97 6.25 -4.37
N LYS A 135 -12.49 5.03 -4.16
CA LYS A 135 -13.25 4.66 -2.96
C LYS A 135 -12.68 3.43 -2.24
N SER A 136 -12.24 2.42 -3.00
CA SER A 136 -11.63 1.21 -2.45
C SER A 136 -10.16 1.43 -2.10
N THR A 137 -9.61 0.61 -1.19
CA THR A 137 -8.19 0.64 -0.84
C THR A 137 -7.30 0.47 -2.06
N SER A 138 -7.61 -0.47 -2.95
CA SER A 138 -6.83 -0.69 -4.19
C SER A 138 -6.87 0.51 -5.14
N ALA A 139 -7.99 1.24 -5.21
CA ALA A 139 -8.07 2.49 -5.96
C ALA A 139 -7.18 3.58 -5.34
N TRP A 140 -7.15 3.67 -4.02
CA TRP A 140 -6.22 4.57 -3.31
C TRP A 140 -4.76 4.15 -3.46
N ASP A 141 -4.45 2.86 -3.53
CA ASP A 141 -3.10 2.36 -3.79
C ASP A 141 -2.61 2.76 -5.20
N ILE A 142 -3.49 2.72 -6.20
CA ILE A 142 -3.21 3.28 -7.53
C ILE A 142 -2.96 4.79 -7.48
N VAL A 143 -3.80 5.55 -6.75
CA VAL A 143 -3.60 7.00 -6.58
C VAL A 143 -2.23 7.28 -5.96
N ARG A 144 -1.84 6.53 -4.92
CA ARG A 144 -0.51 6.65 -4.30
C ARG A 144 0.60 6.33 -5.29
N ALA A 145 0.45 5.31 -6.13
CA ALA A 145 1.44 4.98 -7.14
C ALA A 145 1.61 6.13 -8.15
N ILE A 146 0.51 6.75 -8.61
CA ILE A 146 0.57 7.91 -9.49
C ILE A 146 1.26 9.10 -8.80
N ALA A 147 0.97 9.33 -7.52
CA ALA A 147 1.50 10.48 -6.78
C ALA A 147 2.99 10.35 -6.41
N TYR A 148 3.46 9.14 -6.08
CA TYR A 148 4.71 8.95 -5.35
C TYR A 148 5.73 8.03 -6.01
N SER A 149 5.37 7.27 -7.05
CA SER A 149 6.32 6.34 -7.68
C SER A 149 7.40 7.02 -8.53
N GLY A 150 7.13 8.24 -9.03
CA GLY A 150 7.98 8.91 -10.01
C GLY A 150 7.93 8.31 -11.42
N ALA A 151 7.12 7.28 -11.65
CA ALA A 151 6.97 6.68 -12.98
C ALA A 151 6.28 7.66 -13.93
N ARG A 152 6.64 7.56 -15.22
CA ARG A 152 6.14 8.44 -16.27
C ARG A 152 5.52 7.63 -17.39
N ARG A 153 4.44 8.21 -17.94
CA ARG A 153 3.81 7.81 -19.19
C ARG A 153 4.85 7.89 -20.31
#